data_AF-A0A150TZR3-F1
#
_entry.id   AF-A0A150TZR3-F1
#
_cell.length_a   1.000
_cell.length_b   1.000
_cell.length_c   1.000
_cell.angle_alpha   90.00
_cell.angle_beta   90.00
_cell.angle_gamma   90.00
#
_symmetry.space_group_name_H-M   'P 1'
#
loop_
_entity.id
_entity.type
_entity.pdbx_description
1 polymer ?
#
loop_
_entity_poly.entity_id
_entity_poly.type
_entity_poly.pdbx_seq_one_letter_code
_entity_poly.pdbx_strand_id
1 'polypeptide(L)' 'MAVPSGFDLTSERFFADPFPTLERLRTEAPVYFFEPLQCFIITAPADIEGLVRAATCSTT' A
#
# COMPACT_ATOMS: atom_id res chain seq x y z
N MET A 1 -14.37 -18.84 -7.87
CA MET A 1 -13.09 -18.31 -7.36
C MET A 1 -13.45 -17.26 -6.31
N ALA A 2 -13.08 -17.48 -5.05
CA ALA A 2 -13.36 -16.51 -3.99
C ALA A 2 -12.47 -15.29 -4.21
N VAL A 3 -13.08 -14.12 -4.42
CA VAL A 3 -12.35 -12.85 -4.33
C VAL A 3 -11.92 -12.75 -2.87
N PRO A 4 -10.62 -12.61 -2.55
CA PRO A 4 -10.21 -12.42 -1.17
C PRO A 4 -10.88 -11.15 -0.67
N SER A 5 -11.41 -11.19 0.56
CA SER A 5 -11.98 -10.04 1.25
C SER A 5 -10.90 -9.01 1.57
N GLY A 6 -10.47 -8.25 0.56
CA GLY A 6 -9.33 -7.31 0.63
C GLY A 6 -9.28 -6.35 -0.56
N PHE A 7 -8.23 -5.54 -0.63
CA PHE A 7 -8.00 -4.57 -1.70
C PHE A 7 -7.46 -5.26 -2.95
N ASP A 8 -8.03 -4.94 -4.13
CA ASP A 8 -7.52 -5.43 -5.41
C ASP A 8 -6.57 -4.39 -6.03
N LEU A 9 -5.27 -4.62 -5.86
CA LEU A 9 -4.20 -3.74 -6.34
C LEU A 9 -3.60 -4.19 -7.67
N THR A 10 -4.21 -5.18 -8.32
CA THR A 10 -3.72 -5.80 -9.57
C THR A 10 -4.75 -5.80 -10.69
N SER A 11 -5.96 -5.29 -10.43
CA SER A 11 -7.00 -5.16 -11.44
C SER A 11 -6.74 -4.03 -12.44
N GLU A 12 -7.30 -4.18 -13.65
CA GLU A 12 -7.37 -3.09 -14.63
C GLU A 12 -8.05 -1.84 -14.06
N ARG A 13 -9.05 -2.01 -13.20
CA ARG A 13 -9.72 -0.91 -12.51
C ARG A 13 -8.75 -0.12 -11.64
N PHE A 14 -7.90 -0.80 -10.88
CA PHE A 14 -6.87 -0.17 -10.06
C PHE A 14 -5.85 0.58 -10.92
N PHE A 15 -5.42 -0.01 -12.04
CA PHE A 15 -4.50 0.65 -12.96
C PHE A 15 -5.11 1.84 -13.70
N ALA A 16 -6.42 1.82 -13.96
CA ALA A 16 -7.14 2.93 -14.59
C ALA A 16 -7.34 4.11 -13.62
N ASP A 17 -7.68 3.83 -12.36
CA ASP A 17 -7.82 4.83 -11.31
C ASP A 17 -7.48 4.24 -9.92
N PRO A 18 -6.25 4.44 -9.43
CA PRO A 18 -5.82 3.87 -8.16
C PRO A 18 -6.30 4.69 -6.96
N PHE A 19 -6.67 5.96 -7.14
CA PHE A 19 -6.86 6.90 -6.03
C PHE A 19 -7.97 6.49 -5.06
N PRO A 20 -9.14 5.97 -5.49
CA PRO A 20 -10.17 5.50 -4.57
C PRO A 20 -9.70 4.34 -3.70
N THR A 21 -8.94 3.41 -4.26
CA THR A 21 -8.41 2.26 -3.53
C THR A 21 -7.33 2.69 -2.54
N LEU A 22 -6.44 3.60 -2.95
CA LEU A 22 -5.40 4.16 -2.09
C LEU A 22 -5.99 5.01 -0.95
N GLU A 23 -7.08 5.73 -1.20
CA GLU A 23 -7.80 6.48 -0.15
C GLU A 23 -8.36 5.55 0.91
N ARG A 24 -9.05 4.48 0.50
CA ARG A 24 -9.56 3.47 1.44
C ARG A 24 -8.44 2.78 2.20
N LEU A 25 -7.33 2.45 1.54
CA LEU A 25 -6.14 1.92 2.23
C LEU A 25 -5.64 2.87 3.32
N ARG A 26 -5.53 4.17 3.05
CA ARG A 26 -5.09 5.15 4.05
C ARG A 26 -5.97 5.20 5.29
N THR A 27 -7.29 5.02 5.14
CA THR A 27 -8.24 5.11 6.25
C THR A 27 -8.42 3.78 6.98
N GLU A 28 -8.50 2.67 6.25
CA GLU A 28 -8.88 1.36 6.78
C GLU A 28 -7.66 0.52 7.19
N ALA A 29 -6.56 0.58 6.42
CA ALA A 29 -5.39 -0.27 6.58
C ALA A 29 -4.12 0.41 6.01
N PRO A 30 -3.58 1.47 6.66
CA PRO A 30 -2.50 2.30 6.11
C PRO A 30 -1.19 1.55 5.85
N VAL A 31 -0.99 0.42 6.54
CA VAL A 31 0.04 -0.60 6.28
C VAL A 31 -0.67 -1.92 6.02
N TYR A 32 -0.60 -2.41 4.79
CA TYR A 32 -1.36 -3.59 4.34
C TYR A 32 -0.42 -4.61 3.69
N PHE A 33 -0.42 -5.85 4.17
CA PHE A 33 0.32 -6.93 3.51
C PHE A 33 -0.47 -7.44 2.30
N PHE A 34 0.06 -7.23 1.10
CA PHE A 34 -0.58 -7.64 -0.14
C PHE A 34 0.00 -8.97 -0.62
N GLU A 35 -0.69 -10.05 -0.28
CA GLU A 35 -0.31 -11.43 -0.59
C GLU A 35 0.12 -11.65 -2.05
N PRO A 36 -0.56 -11.12 -3.09
CA PRO A 36 -0.12 -11.35 -4.47
C PRO A 36 1.29 -10.85 -4.80
N LEU A 37 1.78 -9.82 -4.12
CA LEU A 37 3.14 -9.29 -4.29
C LEU A 37 4.08 -9.65 -3.14
N GLN A 38 3.59 -10.34 -2.11
CA GLN A 38 4.35 -10.71 -0.90
C GLN A 38 5.07 -9.51 -0.27
N CYS A 39 4.43 -8.35 -0.25
CA CYS A 39 5.02 -7.13 0.26
C CYS A 39 4.03 -6.28 1.05
N PHE A 40 4.57 -5.38 1.88
CA PHE A 40 3.78 -4.36 2.56
C PHE A 40 3.53 -3.18 1.63
N ILE A 41 2.28 -2.77 1.55
CA ILE A 41 1.81 -1.55 0.90
C ILE A 41 1.61 -0.50 1.99
N ILE A 42 2.36 0.59 1.89
CA ILE A 42 2.30 1.70 2.83
C ILE A 42 1.65 2.88 2.10
N THR A 43 0.59 3.42 2.68
CA THR A 43 -0.18 4.52 2.05
C THR A 43 -0.30 5.76 2.91
N ALA A 44 -0.03 5.67 4.23
CA ALA A 44 -0.03 6.82 5.11
C ALA A 44 1.16 7.75 4.82
N PRO A 45 0.94 9.06 4.58
CA PRO A 45 2.01 10.00 4.25
C PRO A 45 3.12 10.05 5.31
N ALA A 46 2.76 10.05 6.60
CA ALA A 46 3.72 10.09 7.70
C ALA A 46 4.65 8.86 7.74
N ASP A 47 4.11 7.67 7.46
CA ASP A 47 4.88 6.43 7.44
C ASP A 47 5.83 6.39 6.24
N ILE A 48 5.38 6.87 5.08
CA ILE A 48 6.22 6.99 3.88
C ILE A 48 7.39 7.96 4.15
N GLU A 49 7.10 9.14 4.69
CA GLU A 49 8.13 10.13 5.03
C GLU A 49 9.14 9.58 6.05
N GLY A 50 8.67 8.90 7.09
CA GLY A 50 9.52 8.26 8.09
C GLY A 50 10.43 7.20 7.48
N LEU A 51 9.88 6.32 6.63
CA LEU A 51 10.63 5.26 5.97
C LEU A 51 11.69 5.81 5.02
N VAL A 52 11.35 6.80 4.19
CA VAL A 52 12.28 7.42 3.25
C VAL A 52 13.45 8.06 4.00
N ARG A 53 13.17 8.78 5.09
CA ARG A 53 14.23 9.39 5.93
C ARG A 53 15.11 8.33 6.59
N ALA A 54 14.52 7.27 7.16
CA ALA A 54 15.27 6.19 7.78
C ALA A 54 16.16 5.45 6.76
N ALA A 55 15.67 5.21 5.55
CA ALA A 55 16.44 4.56 4.49
C ALA A 55 17.68 5.39 4.08
N THR A 56 17.55 6.72 4.05
CA THR A 56 18.68 7.63 3.75
C THR A 56 19.68 7.75 4.90
N CYS A 57 19.26 7.51 6.14
CA CYS A 57 20.12 7.42 7.32
C CYS A 57 20.55 5.97 7.59
N SER A 58 21.04 5.26 6.57
CA SER A 58 21.75 4.01 6.75
C SER A 58 23.21 4.33 7.14
N THR A 59 23.42 4.73 8.39
CA THR A 59 24.76 4.95 8.96
C THR A 59 25.47 3.60 9.11
N THR A 60 26.47 3.38 8.25
CA THR A 60 27.63 2.50 8.53
C THR A 60 28.58 3.23 9.47
#